data_AF-A0A920KFW7-F1
#
_entry.id   AF-A0A920KFW7-F1
#
_cell.length_a   1.000
_cell.length_b   1.000
_cell.length_c   1.000
_cell.angle_alpha   90.00
_cell.angle_beta   90.00
_cell.angle_gamma   90.00
#
_symmetry.space_group_name_H-M   'P 1'
#
loop_
_entity.id
_entity.type
_entity.pdbx_description
1 polymer ?
#
loop_
_entity_poly.entity_id
_entity_poly.type
_entity_poly.pdbx_seq_one_letter_code
_entity_poly.pdbx_strand_id
1 'polypeptide(L)'
;MYLIFDTETTGLPKRFNAPITDTDNWPRCIQIAWQLHDADGSLMEHQDFIIKPEGFEIPFQSEQIHGISTALAHTNGHFLEDVLEAFQVVLSKTRVLVGQNLKFDLNVMGCEFHRLSKQNNLQDLPVLDTCTEVTALLCKLPGGRGGKFKLPTLSELHEFLFDKAFKEAHNATADVEATARCFLELIRTRSFQKGELLLDDEQYAHFFEKNNSVFQPVGLKHVNLFKASKELAAAPKKKTSVDSKEIKETLTKLKDVPFSHLHNKTQFSVLQSTIQVNNLIKKAVDEGMPAVAISDSGNMMAAFHFIEAAYKHNSSIESEIQELKESEEITPQKENELKAKKILPIVGCEFHVCHDRMDKSYKDNGYQIPFLAKNKNGYQNLIQLCSAGFVEGFYYVPRIDQNIIPQFKEDVIVTTGGFYGQIPQMILNEGESKAEEAFFVVERTV
;
A
#
# COMPACT_ATOMS: atom_id res chain seq x y z
N MET A 1 -12.44 -31.35 -17.62
CA MET A 1 -11.68 -30.22 -18.16
C MET A 1 -10.97 -29.51 -17.01
N TYR A 2 -9.79 -28.96 -17.29
CA TYR A 2 -9.00 -28.16 -16.35
C TYR A 2 -9.23 -26.68 -16.66
N LEU A 3 -9.65 -25.92 -15.67
CA LEU A 3 -9.77 -24.46 -15.80
C LEU A 3 -8.60 -23.81 -15.09
N ILE A 4 -7.74 -23.16 -15.87
CA ILE A 4 -6.67 -22.31 -15.38
C ILE A 4 -7.18 -20.87 -15.41
N PHE A 5 -7.11 -20.16 -14.30
CA PHE A 5 -7.48 -18.74 -14.26
C PHE A 5 -6.58 -17.97 -13.31
N ASP A 6 -6.51 -16.67 -13.54
CA ASP A 6 -5.72 -15.72 -12.75
C ASP A 6 -6.48 -14.39 -12.66
N THR A 7 -6.24 -13.65 -11.58
CA THR A 7 -6.87 -12.35 -11.34
C THR A 7 -5.85 -11.26 -11.02
N GLU A 8 -6.02 -10.11 -11.66
CA GLU A 8 -5.43 -8.87 -11.16
C GLU A 8 -6.43 -8.18 -10.25
N THR A 9 -5.92 -7.49 -9.21
CA THR A 9 -6.78 -6.92 -8.17
C THR A 9 -6.35 -5.53 -7.74
N THR A 10 -7.22 -4.84 -6.98
CA THR A 10 -6.90 -3.54 -6.40
C THR A 10 -5.86 -3.60 -5.27
N GLY A 11 -5.35 -4.76 -4.87
CA GLY A 11 -4.34 -4.88 -3.82
C GLY A 11 -4.38 -6.22 -3.08
N LEU A 12 -3.95 -6.25 -1.83
CA LEU A 12 -3.99 -7.45 -0.99
C LEU A 12 -5.14 -7.36 0.03
N PRO A 13 -5.65 -8.50 0.54
CA PRO A 13 -6.63 -8.48 1.61
C PRO A 13 -6.02 -7.91 2.88
N LYS A 14 -6.84 -7.21 3.67
CA LYS A 14 -6.45 -6.75 5.02
C LYS A 14 -6.04 -7.94 5.90
N ARG A 15 -6.77 -9.05 5.79
CA ARG A 15 -6.51 -10.32 6.47
C ARG A 15 -6.72 -11.50 5.52
N PHE A 16 -5.67 -12.30 5.32
CA PHE A 16 -5.71 -13.46 4.40
C PHE A 16 -6.63 -14.61 4.86
N ASN A 17 -7.03 -14.64 6.13
CA ASN A 17 -7.89 -15.68 6.71
C ASN A 17 -9.35 -15.24 6.88
N ALA A 18 -9.73 -14.05 6.42
CA ALA A 18 -11.13 -13.60 6.50
C ALA A 18 -12.02 -14.43 5.56
N PRO A 19 -13.29 -14.68 5.94
CA PRO A 19 -14.24 -15.37 5.06
C PRO A 19 -14.56 -14.51 3.83
N ILE A 20 -15.00 -15.15 2.74
CA ILE A 20 -15.39 -14.45 1.50
C ILE A 20 -16.64 -13.56 1.67
N THR A 21 -17.40 -13.77 2.75
CA THR A 21 -18.55 -12.92 3.12
C THR A 21 -18.12 -11.56 3.69
N ASP A 22 -16.87 -11.44 4.17
CA ASP A 22 -16.26 -10.18 4.61
C ASP A 22 -15.67 -9.46 3.38
N THR A 23 -16.55 -8.97 2.50
CA THR A 23 -16.16 -8.44 1.20
C THR A 23 -15.31 -7.17 1.28
N ASP A 24 -15.33 -6.45 2.40
CA ASP A 24 -14.55 -5.23 2.62
C ASP A 24 -13.11 -5.50 3.09
N ASN A 25 -12.84 -6.75 3.49
CA ASN A 25 -11.49 -7.23 3.77
C ASN A 25 -10.72 -7.54 2.49
N TRP A 26 -11.40 -8.06 1.47
CA TRP A 26 -10.81 -8.55 0.23
C TRP A 26 -10.76 -7.47 -0.85
N PRO A 27 -9.72 -7.46 -1.71
CA PRO A 27 -9.60 -6.49 -2.80
C PRO A 27 -10.71 -6.71 -3.85
N ARG A 28 -10.81 -5.78 -4.80
CA ARG A 28 -11.68 -5.91 -5.97
C ARG A 28 -10.92 -6.57 -7.12
N CYS A 29 -11.58 -7.46 -7.85
CA CYS A 29 -11.07 -7.99 -9.11
C CYS A 29 -11.12 -6.89 -10.18
N ILE A 30 -10.03 -6.72 -10.93
CA ILE A 30 -9.90 -5.71 -11.99
C ILE A 30 -9.59 -6.34 -13.35
N GLN A 31 -9.04 -7.53 -13.37
CA GLN A 31 -8.88 -8.35 -14.56
C GLN A 31 -9.07 -9.80 -14.17
N ILE A 32 -9.74 -10.55 -15.01
CA ILE A 32 -9.75 -12.01 -14.92
C ILE A 32 -9.48 -12.56 -16.31
N ALA A 33 -8.58 -13.53 -16.39
CA ALA A 33 -8.36 -14.32 -17.58
C ALA A 33 -8.50 -15.80 -17.25
N TRP A 34 -8.85 -16.61 -18.24
CA TRP A 34 -8.85 -18.05 -18.08
C TRP A 34 -8.59 -18.81 -19.38
N GLN A 35 -8.15 -20.05 -19.21
CA GLN A 35 -8.01 -21.07 -20.24
C GLN A 35 -8.68 -22.36 -19.76
N LEU A 36 -9.54 -22.92 -20.60
CA LEU A 36 -10.14 -24.24 -20.38
C LEU A 36 -9.41 -25.26 -21.25
N HIS A 37 -8.84 -26.28 -20.61
CA HIS A 37 -8.15 -27.37 -21.29
C HIS A 37 -8.89 -28.69 -21.15
N ASP A 38 -8.82 -29.50 -22.19
CA ASP A 38 -9.32 -30.87 -22.15
C ASP A 38 -8.36 -31.79 -21.36
N ALA A 39 -8.78 -33.03 -21.12
CA ALA A 39 -8.05 -34.06 -20.40
C ALA A 39 -6.65 -34.31 -20.97
N ASP A 40 -6.47 -34.14 -22.27
CA ASP A 40 -5.21 -34.34 -22.99
C ASP A 40 -4.31 -33.08 -23.05
N GLY A 41 -4.73 -31.98 -22.40
CA GLY A 41 -4.03 -30.71 -22.37
C GLY A 41 -4.35 -29.76 -23.53
N SER A 42 -5.21 -30.13 -24.48
CA SER A 42 -5.61 -29.25 -25.59
C SER A 42 -6.39 -28.04 -25.07
N LEU A 43 -6.03 -26.84 -25.54
CA LEU A 43 -6.80 -25.63 -25.26
C LEU A 43 -8.15 -25.68 -26.00
N MET A 44 -9.25 -25.52 -25.26
CA MET A 44 -10.61 -25.52 -25.80
C MET A 44 -11.17 -24.12 -25.96
N GLU A 45 -11.02 -23.29 -24.93
CA GLU A 45 -11.46 -21.89 -24.94
C GLU A 45 -10.55 -21.05 -24.03
N HIS A 46 -10.43 -19.77 -24.34
CA HIS A 46 -9.77 -18.79 -23.48
C HIS A 46 -10.56 -17.48 -23.49
N GLN A 47 -10.49 -16.73 -22.40
CA GLN A 47 -11.09 -15.40 -22.30
C GLN A 47 -10.22 -14.49 -21.43
N ASP A 48 -10.42 -13.19 -21.61
CA ASP A 48 -9.77 -12.10 -20.87
C ASP A 48 -10.77 -10.96 -20.72
N PHE A 49 -10.95 -10.50 -19.48
CA PHE A 49 -11.82 -9.38 -19.18
C PHE A 49 -11.14 -8.43 -18.21
N ILE A 50 -11.02 -7.16 -18.60
CA ILE A 50 -10.85 -6.07 -17.64
C ILE A 50 -12.22 -5.74 -17.06
N ILE A 51 -12.31 -5.62 -15.73
CA ILE A 51 -13.55 -5.29 -15.04
C ILE A 51 -13.63 -3.76 -14.90
N LYS A 52 -14.78 -3.22 -15.30
CA LYS A 52 -15.10 -1.81 -15.16
C LYS A 52 -15.36 -1.51 -13.68
N PRO A 53 -14.62 -0.56 -13.06
CA PRO A 53 -14.81 -0.26 -11.66
C PRO A 53 -16.14 0.46 -11.41
N GLU A 54 -16.89 0.01 -10.41
CA GLU A 54 -18.16 0.58 -9.97
C GLU A 54 -18.11 0.79 -8.45
N GLY A 55 -18.09 2.06 -8.03
CA GLY A 55 -17.99 2.43 -6.61
C GLY A 55 -16.60 2.21 -6.00
N PHE A 56 -15.55 2.09 -6.81
CA PHE A 56 -14.15 2.03 -6.37
C PHE A 56 -13.20 2.57 -7.43
N GLU A 57 -11.96 2.79 -7.05
CA GLU A 57 -10.87 3.16 -7.95
C GLU A 57 -9.78 2.09 -7.90
N ILE A 58 -9.01 1.97 -8.98
CA ILE A 58 -7.80 1.15 -8.99
C ILE A 58 -6.66 1.96 -8.37
N PRO A 59 -6.08 1.53 -7.24
CA PRO A 59 -5.04 2.29 -6.57
C PRO A 59 -3.77 2.44 -7.40
N PHE A 60 -3.05 3.54 -7.19
CA PHE A 60 -1.81 3.83 -7.90
C PHE A 60 -0.77 2.71 -7.74
N GLN A 61 -0.59 2.17 -6.53
CA GLN A 61 0.37 1.09 -6.29
C GLN A 61 0.01 -0.19 -7.06
N SER A 62 -1.28 -0.51 -7.17
CA SER A 62 -1.76 -1.67 -7.92
C SER A 62 -1.53 -1.45 -9.41
N GLU A 63 -1.85 -0.26 -9.94
CA GLU A 63 -1.53 0.12 -11.32
C GLU A 63 -0.02 -0.01 -11.62
N GLN A 64 0.88 0.25 -10.65
CA GLN A 64 2.31 0.05 -10.87
C GLN A 64 2.72 -1.43 -11.02
N ILE A 65 1.86 -2.36 -10.60
CA ILE A 65 2.11 -3.81 -10.70
C ILE A 65 1.57 -4.35 -12.02
N HIS A 66 0.30 -4.12 -12.32
CA HIS A 66 -0.39 -4.75 -13.46
C HIS A 66 -0.66 -3.79 -14.64
N GLY A 67 -0.42 -2.48 -14.45
CA GLY A 67 -0.53 -1.48 -15.52
C GLY A 67 -1.96 -1.09 -15.92
N ILE A 68 -2.98 -1.46 -15.15
CA ILE A 68 -4.39 -1.13 -15.43
C ILE A 68 -4.77 0.10 -14.62
N SER A 69 -4.96 1.23 -15.28
CA SER A 69 -5.46 2.44 -14.64
C SER A 69 -6.98 2.44 -14.53
N THR A 70 -7.53 3.17 -13.56
CA THR A 70 -8.98 3.41 -13.44
C THR A 70 -9.57 3.94 -14.76
N ALA A 71 -8.85 4.82 -15.45
CA ALA A 71 -9.27 5.34 -16.75
C ALA A 71 -9.32 4.27 -17.85
N LEU A 72 -8.33 3.37 -17.89
CA LEU A 72 -8.32 2.24 -18.84
C LEU A 72 -9.48 1.30 -18.57
N ALA A 73 -9.68 0.92 -17.30
CA ALA A 73 -10.74 0.01 -16.90
C ALA A 73 -12.14 0.61 -17.14
N HIS A 74 -12.34 1.92 -16.98
CA HIS A 74 -13.62 2.56 -17.35
C HIS A 74 -13.88 2.58 -18.86
N THR A 75 -12.82 2.76 -19.66
CA THR A 75 -12.93 2.91 -21.12
C THR A 75 -13.12 1.54 -21.80
N ASN A 76 -12.35 0.54 -21.37
CA ASN A 76 -12.24 -0.75 -22.05
C ASN A 76 -12.77 -1.92 -21.22
N GLY A 77 -13.19 -1.70 -19.98
CA GLY A 77 -13.66 -2.75 -19.09
C GLY A 77 -15.13 -3.13 -19.30
N HIS A 78 -15.46 -4.32 -18.84
CA HIS A 78 -16.78 -4.94 -18.86
C HIS A 78 -17.44 -4.84 -17.48
N PHE A 79 -18.77 -4.84 -17.42
CA PHE A 79 -19.47 -4.88 -16.15
C PHE A 79 -19.19 -6.20 -15.43
N LEU A 80 -19.00 -6.12 -14.11
CA LEU A 80 -18.68 -7.29 -13.30
C LEU A 80 -19.71 -8.41 -13.48
N GLU A 81 -20.98 -8.06 -13.55
CA GLU A 81 -22.07 -9.01 -13.73
C GLU A 81 -21.92 -9.86 -15.00
N ASP A 82 -21.66 -9.23 -16.15
CA ASP A 82 -21.45 -9.93 -17.43
C ASP A 82 -20.25 -10.88 -17.37
N VAL A 83 -19.18 -10.44 -16.71
CA VAL A 83 -17.95 -11.23 -16.55
C VAL A 83 -18.21 -12.44 -15.65
N LEU A 84 -18.94 -12.29 -14.54
CA LEU A 84 -19.28 -13.41 -13.67
C LEU A 84 -20.20 -14.42 -14.35
N GLU A 85 -21.12 -13.97 -15.21
CA GLU A 85 -21.95 -14.87 -16.00
C GLU A 85 -21.12 -15.70 -16.99
N ALA A 86 -20.20 -15.06 -17.72
CA ALA A 86 -19.27 -15.76 -18.60
C ALA A 86 -18.39 -16.74 -17.82
N PHE A 87 -17.91 -16.34 -16.63
CA PHE A 87 -17.11 -17.20 -15.78
C PHE A 87 -17.92 -18.39 -15.23
N GLN A 88 -19.18 -18.19 -14.86
CA GLN A 88 -20.06 -19.25 -14.41
C GLN A 88 -20.33 -20.30 -15.51
N VAL A 89 -20.43 -19.87 -16.76
CA VAL A 89 -20.56 -20.79 -17.91
C VAL A 89 -19.34 -21.71 -18.02
N VAL A 90 -18.11 -21.18 -17.91
CA VAL A 90 -16.91 -22.02 -17.97
C VAL A 90 -16.77 -22.90 -16.71
N LEU A 91 -17.16 -22.41 -15.53
CA LEU A 91 -17.17 -23.19 -14.29
C LEU A 91 -18.09 -24.42 -14.41
N SER A 92 -19.22 -24.32 -15.12
CA SER A 92 -20.12 -25.46 -15.33
C SER A 92 -19.51 -26.61 -16.14
N LYS A 93 -18.48 -26.34 -16.96
CA LYS A 93 -17.73 -27.33 -17.75
C LYS A 93 -16.49 -27.86 -16.99
N THR A 94 -16.16 -27.23 -15.87
CA THR A 94 -14.90 -27.44 -15.16
C THR A 94 -14.97 -28.64 -14.24
N ARG A 95 -13.92 -29.46 -14.28
CA ARG A 95 -13.75 -30.60 -13.35
C ARG A 95 -12.76 -30.27 -12.23
N VAL A 96 -11.70 -29.54 -12.57
CA VAL A 96 -10.61 -29.18 -11.66
C VAL A 96 -10.16 -27.75 -11.96
N LEU A 97 -9.99 -26.96 -10.92
CA LEU A 97 -9.40 -25.63 -10.97
C LEU A 97 -7.89 -25.72 -10.80
N VAL A 98 -7.16 -24.92 -11.55
CA VAL A 98 -5.70 -24.92 -11.55
C VAL A 98 -5.19 -23.48 -11.51
N GLY A 99 -4.11 -23.24 -10.77
CA GLY A 99 -3.50 -21.92 -10.69
C GLY A 99 -2.11 -21.95 -10.06
N GLN A 100 -1.54 -20.77 -9.89
CA GLN A 100 -0.35 -20.54 -9.08
C GLN A 100 -0.77 -19.76 -7.82
N ASN A 101 -0.74 -20.38 -6.64
CA ASN A 101 -1.24 -19.80 -5.40
C ASN A 101 -2.72 -19.40 -5.47
N LEU A 102 -3.54 -20.28 -6.07
CA LEU A 102 -4.91 -20.01 -6.51
C LEU A 102 -5.88 -19.67 -5.37
N LYS A 103 -5.52 -19.97 -4.12
CA LYS A 103 -6.33 -19.63 -2.94
C LYS A 103 -6.68 -18.14 -2.88
N PHE A 104 -5.78 -17.27 -3.32
CA PHE A 104 -6.04 -15.84 -3.38
C PHE A 104 -7.16 -15.53 -4.38
N ASP A 105 -7.00 -15.99 -5.62
CA ASP A 105 -7.94 -15.77 -6.73
C ASP A 105 -9.33 -16.34 -6.44
N LEU A 106 -9.39 -17.55 -5.85
CA LEU A 106 -10.65 -18.19 -5.43
C LEU A 106 -11.44 -17.33 -4.44
N ASN A 107 -10.74 -16.69 -3.50
CA ASN A 107 -11.38 -15.86 -2.49
C ASN A 107 -11.80 -14.51 -3.08
N VAL A 108 -10.97 -13.92 -3.94
CA VAL A 108 -11.31 -12.67 -4.65
C VAL A 108 -12.56 -12.85 -5.50
N MET A 109 -12.59 -13.89 -6.35
CA MET A 109 -13.75 -14.17 -7.19
C MET A 109 -14.97 -14.61 -6.37
N GLY A 110 -14.77 -15.39 -5.29
CA GLY A 110 -15.82 -15.71 -4.33
C GLY A 110 -16.46 -14.46 -3.71
N CYS A 111 -15.64 -13.46 -3.35
CA CYS A 111 -16.13 -12.17 -2.88
C CYS A 111 -16.91 -11.42 -3.96
N GLU A 112 -16.47 -11.43 -5.22
CA GLU A 112 -17.23 -10.78 -6.30
C GLU A 112 -18.61 -11.43 -6.53
N PHE A 113 -18.70 -12.77 -6.48
CA PHE A 113 -20.00 -13.46 -6.49
C PHE A 113 -20.87 -13.06 -5.29
N HIS A 114 -20.28 -12.97 -4.08
CA HIS A 114 -21.00 -12.56 -2.88
C HIS A 114 -21.51 -11.11 -2.96
N ARG A 115 -20.71 -10.18 -3.50
CA ARG A 115 -21.10 -8.77 -3.71
C ARG A 115 -22.34 -8.64 -4.59
N LEU A 116 -22.49 -9.50 -5.60
CA LEU A 116 -23.68 -9.55 -6.46
C LEU A 116 -24.76 -10.54 -5.98
N SER A 117 -24.60 -11.13 -4.79
CA SER A 117 -25.52 -12.15 -4.26
C SER A 117 -25.77 -13.32 -5.24
N LYS A 118 -24.79 -13.65 -6.08
CA LYS A 118 -24.86 -14.74 -7.07
C LYS A 118 -24.32 -16.04 -6.48
N GLN A 119 -25.09 -17.12 -6.63
CA GLN A 119 -24.66 -18.47 -6.24
C GLN A 119 -23.67 -19.05 -7.25
N ASN A 120 -22.67 -19.76 -6.76
CA ASN A 120 -21.66 -20.42 -7.57
C ASN A 120 -21.13 -21.68 -6.85
N ASN A 121 -20.39 -22.51 -7.57
CA ASN A 121 -19.74 -23.72 -7.05
C ASN A 121 -18.20 -23.63 -7.06
N LEU A 122 -17.65 -22.42 -7.17
CA LEU A 122 -16.20 -22.19 -7.32
C LEU A 122 -15.42 -22.78 -6.13
N GLN A 123 -15.90 -22.57 -4.91
CA GLN A 123 -15.24 -23.03 -3.70
C GLN A 123 -15.36 -24.55 -3.46
N ASP A 124 -16.28 -25.22 -4.16
CA ASP A 124 -16.53 -26.66 -4.03
C ASP A 124 -15.70 -27.51 -5.02
N LEU A 125 -15.18 -26.87 -6.08
CA LEU A 125 -14.42 -27.57 -7.11
C LEU A 125 -13.03 -27.98 -6.60
N PRO A 126 -12.53 -29.18 -6.98
CA PRO A 126 -11.16 -29.59 -6.69
C PRO A 126 -10.13 -28.62 -7.24
N VAL A 127 -9.05 -28.38 -6.48
CA VAL A 127 -7.98 -27.44 -6.83
C VAL A 127 -6.66 -28.18 -6.96
N LEU A 128 -5.92 -27.92 -8.04
CA LEU A 128 -4.51 -28.30 -8.20
C LEU A 128 -3.65 -27.05 -8.35
N ASP A 129 -2.79 -26.81 -7.36
CA ASP A 129 -1.88 -25.67 -7.37
C ASP A 129 -0.51 -26.07 -7.94
N THR A 130 0.10 -25.17 -8.69
CA THR A 130 1.46 -25.30 -9.21
C THR A 130 2.51 -24.75 -8.23
N CYS A 131 2.10 -23.96 -7.24
CA CYS A 131 2.90 -23.45 -6.13
C CYS A 131 2.82 -24.39 -4.92
N THR A 132 3.68 -25.40 -4.85
CA THR A 132 3.62 -26.48 -3.84
C THR A 132 5.00 -26.85 -3.32
N GLU A 133 5.03 -27.64 -2.24
CA GLU A 133 6.29 -28.21 -1.74
C GLU A 133 6.97 -29.12 -2.77
N VAL A 134 6.19 -29.75 -3.67
CA VAL A 134 6.73 -30.55 -4.78
C VAL A 134 7.53 -29.65 -5.72
N THR A 135 6.96 -28.52 -6.15
CA THR A 135 7.66 -27.58 -7.03
C THR A 135 8.78 -26.83 -6.33
N ALA A 136 8.69 -26.61 -5.01
CA ALA A 136 9.81 -26.10 -4.21
C ALA A 136 10.99 -27.08 -4.16
N LEU A 137 10.73 -28.37 -4.03
CA LEU A 137 11.77 -29.43 -4.07
C LEU A 137 12.39 -29.60 -5.46
N LEU A 138 11.62 -29.31 -6.52
CA LEU A 138 12.14 -29.27 -7.89
C LEU A 138 13.08 -28.08 -8.10
N CYS A 139 12.62 -26.87 -7.76
CA CYS A 139 13.37 -25.63 -8.02
C CYS A 139 14.54 -25.40 -7.05
N LYS A 140 14.44 -25.91 -5.81
CA LYS A 140 15.45 -25.80 -4.74
C LYS A 140 15.91 -24.38 -4.44
N LEU A 141 14.98 -23.43 -4.47
CA LEU A 141 15.26 -22.02 -4.23
C LEU A 141 15.58 -21.75 -2.74
N PRO A 142 16.59 -20.93 -2.42
CA PRO A 142 16.93 -20.60 -1.04
C PRO A 142 15.90 -19.65 -0.40
N GLY A 143 15.90 -19.58 0.94
CA GLY A 143 15.10 -18.59 1.69
C GLY A 143 13.67 -19.03 2.04
N GLY A 144 13.36 -20.33 1.99
CA GLY A 144 12.08 -20.85 2.46
C GLY A 144 11.92 -20.79 3.98
N ARG A 145 10.68 -20.72 4.44
CA ARG A 145 10.36 -20.65 5.87
C ARG A 145 10.67 -21.96 6.57
N GLY A 146 11.18 -21.88 7.80
CA GLY A 146 11.42 -23.06 8.63
C GLY A 146 12.52 -24.00 8.09
N GLY A 147 13.48 -23.48 7.34
CA GLY A 147 14.59 -24.26 6.78
C GLY A 147 14.24 -25.08 5.53
N LYS A 148 13.03 -24.89 4.97
CA LYS A 148 12.60 -25.49 3.71
C LYS A 148 13.09 -24.69 2.50
N PHE A 149 12.91 -25.26 1.31
CA PHE A 149 13.05 -24.49 0.06
C PHE A 149 11.92 -23.48 -0.08
N LYS A 150 12.22 -22.37 -0.75
CA LYS A 150 11.23 -21.33 -1.09
C LYS A 150 10.25 -21.90 -2.12
N LEU A 151 8.95 -21.65 -1.93
CA LEU A 151 7.94 -21.89 -2.95
C LEU A 151 8.21 -20.98 -4.16
N PRO A 152 8.33 -21.51 -5.39
CA PRO A 152 8.68 -20.70 -6.54
C PRO A 152 7.54 -19.73 -6.90
N THR A 153 7.89 -18.52 -7.34
CA THR A 153 6.93 -17.68 -8.08
C THR A 153 6.62 -18.32 -9.45
N LEU A 154 5.56 -17.86 -10.11
CA LEU A 154 5.23 -18.35 -11.46
C LEU A 154 6.41 -18.17 -12.43
N SER A 155 7.07 -17.01 -12.39
CA SER A 155 8.22 -16.72 -13.24
C SER A 155 9.41 -17.63 -12.92
N GLU A 156 9.69 -17.90 -11.64
CA GLU A 156 10.76 -18.81 -11.22
C GLU A 156 10.47 -20.25 -11.65
N LEU A 157 9.23 -20.71 -11.52
CA LEU A 157 8.81 -22.05 -11.96
C LEU A 157 8.88 -22.18 -13.48
N HIS A 158 8.41 -21.17 -14.22
CA HIS A 158 8.45 -21.16 -15.68
C HIS A 158 9.90 -21.13 -16.19
N GLU A 159 10.77 -20.33 -15.57
CA GLU A 159 12.19 -20.31 -15.92
C GLU A 159 12.85 -21.66 -15.65
N PHE A 160 12.55 -22.31 -14.52
CA PHE A 160 13.06 -23.65 -14.22
C PHE A 160 12.64 -24.70 -15.24
N LEU A 161 11.37 -24.69 -15.68
CA LEU A 161 10.82 -25.69 -16.61
C LEU A 161 11.25 -25.46 -18.07
N PHE A 162 11.53 -24.21 -18.46
CA PHE A 162 11.70 -23.84 -19.88
C PHE A 162 12.99 -23.07 -20.20
N ASP A 163 13.87 -22.85 -19.22
CA ASP A 163 15.11 -22.07 -19.32
C ASP A 163 14.87 -20.65 -19.87
N LYS A 164 13.70 -20.08 -19.55
CA LYS A 164 13.25 -18.80 -20.09
C LYS A 164 12.17 -18.19 -19.22
N ALA A 165 12.33 -16.93 -18.82
CA ALA A 165 11.23 -16.15 -18.23
C ALA A 165 10.16 -15.80 -19.29
N PHE A 166 8.89 -15.75 -18.89
CA PHE A 166 7.81 -15.23 -19.74
C PHE A 166 7.73 -13.70 -19.64
N LYS A 167 7.10 -13.07 -20.64
CA LYS A 167 6.96 -11.61 -20.72
C LYS A 167 5.63 -11.19 -20.10
N GLU A 168 5.57 -9.95 -19.63
CA GLU A 168 4.33 -9.32 -19.13
C GLU A 168 3.71 -10.04 -17.91
N ALA A 169 4.54 -10.51 -16.98
CA ALA A 169 4.07 -10.94 -15.66
C ALA A 169 3.24 -9.83 -15.00
N HIS A 170 2.22 -10.22 -14.23
CA HIS A 170 1.18 -9.33 -13.70
C HIS A 170 0.23 -8.81 -14.79
N ASN A 171 -0.10 -9.71 -15.71
CA ASN A 171 -1.19 -9.56 -16.66
C ASN A 171 -1.88 -10.91 -16.68
N ALA A 172 -3.14 -10.95 -16.23
CA ALA A 172 -3.86 -12.20 -16.02
C ALA A 172 -3.78 -13.13 -17.25
N THR A 173 -3.80 -12.60 -18.47
CA THR A 173 -3.68 -13.43 -19.68
C THR A 173 -2.33 -14.10 -19.85
N ALA A 174 -1.24 -13.39 -19.56
CA ALA A 174 0.12 -13.91 -19.65
C ALA A 174 0.38 -14.90 -18.51
N ASP A 175 -0.12 -14.59 -17.32
CA ASP A 175 0.00 -15.44 -16.13
C ASP A 175 -0.80 -16.73 -16.28
N VAL A 176 -2.01 -16.70 -16.85
CA VAL A 176 -2.77 -17.90 -17.20
C VAL A 176 -2.05 -18.75 -18.24
N GLU A 177 -1.50 -18.15 -19.30
CA GLU A 177 -0.77 -18.91 -20.32
C GLU A 177 0.48 -19.57 -19.74
N ALA A 178 1.25 -18.83 -18.94
CA ALA A 178 2.42 -19.37 -18.26
C ALA A 178 2.04 -20.48 -17.26
N THR A 179 0.96 -20.29 -16.48
CA THR A 179 0.48 -21.27 -15.50
C THR A 179 -0.02 -22.54 -16.17
N ALA A 180 -0.83 -22.42 -17.24
CA ALA A 180 -1.30 -23.56 -18.02
C ALA A 180 -0.13 -24.36 -18.59
N ARG A 181 0.87 -23.66 -19.14
CA ARG A 181 2.08 -24.28 -19.66
C ARG A 181 2.88 -25.01 -18.58
N CYS A 182 3.11 -24.37 -17.43
CA CYS A 182 3.78 -24.98 -16.28
C CYS A 182 3.03 -26.22 -15.78
N PHE A 183 1.70 -26.13 -15.63
CA PHE A 183 0.86 -27.23 -15.17
C PHE A 183 0.96 -28.45 -16.10
N LEU A 184 0.81 -28.25 -17.41
CA LEU A 184 0.87 -29.33 -18.39
C LEU A 184 2.27 -29.98 -18.44
N GLU A 185 3.33 -29.18 -18.31
CA GLU A 185 4.70 -29.67 -18.23
C GLU A 185 4.98 -30.45 -16.93
N LEU A 186 4.38 -30.03 -15.80
CA LEU A 186 4.43 -30.76 -14.54
C LEU A 186 3.72 -32.12 -14.65
N ILE A 187 2.61 -32.21 -15.39
CA ILE A 187 1.98 -33.52 -15.69
C ILE A 187 2.92 -34.38 -16.54
N ARG A 188 3.48 -33.81 -17.62
CA ARG A 188 4.39 -34.51 -18.55
C ARG A 188 5.62 -35.08 -17.83
N THR A 189 6.15 -34.35 -16.86
CA THR A 189 7.28 -34.75 -16.01
C THR A 189 6.90 -35.61 -14.80
N ARG A 190 5.62 -36.00 -14.69
CA ARG A 190 5.06 -36.87 -13.64
C ARG A 190 5.10 -36.27 -12.23
N SER A 191 5.02 -34.95 -12.14
CA SER A 191 4.88 -34.24 -10.86
C SER A 191 3.47 -34.32 -10.28
N PHE A 192 2.47 -34.70 -11.10
CA PHE A 192 1.09 -35.00 -10.67
C PHE A 192 0.75 -36.47 -10.90
N GLN A 193 0.03 -37.06 -9.97
CA GLN A 193 -0.49 -38.43 -10.05
C GLN A 193 -1.85 -38.48 -10.75
N LYS A 194 -2.17 -39.63 -11.36
CA LYS A 194 -3.46 -39.88 -12.05
C LYS A 194 -4.68 -39.52 -11.18
N GLY A 195 -4.65 -39.91 -9.91
CA GLY A 195 -5.74 -39.65 -8.96
C GLY A 195 -5.96 -38.16 -8.68
N GLU A 196 -4.90 -37.35 -8.68
CA GLU A 196 -4.99 -35.90 -8.49
C GLU A 196 -5.61 -35.21 -9.71
N LEU A 197 -5.30 -35.71 -10.91
CA LEU A 197 -5.78 -35.18 -12.18
C LEU A 197 -7.24 -35.56 -12.49
N LEU A 198 -7.82 -36.47 -11.70
CA LEU A 198 -9.15 -37.04 -11.89
C LEU A 198 -9.34 -37.65 -13.30
N LEU A 199 -8.27 -38.25 -13.85
CA LEU A 199 -8.28 -38.93 -15.15
C LEU A 199 -8.55 -40.43 -14.97
N ASP A 200 -9.27 -41.02 -15.92
CA ASP A 200 -9.31 -42.48 -16.05
C ASP A 200 -8.03 -43.04 -16.71
N ASP A 201 -7.91 -44.36 -16.79
CA ASP A 201 -6.72 -45.02 -17.33
C ASP A 201 -6.47 -44.71 -18.82
N GLU A 202 -7.54 -44.59 -19.60
CA GLU A 202 -7.46 -44.31 -21.04
C GLU A 202 -7.02 -42.86 -21.27
N GLN A 203 -7.65 -41.91 -20.58
CA GLN A 203 -7.31 -40.49 -20.62
C GLN A 203 -5.88 -40.24 -20.15
N TYR A 204 -5.46 -40.90 -19.06
CA TYR A 204 -4.10 -40.75 -18.52
C TYR A 204 -3.06 -41.29 -19.50
N ALA A 205 -3.27 -42.47 -20.09
CA ALA A 205 -2.38 -43.01 -21.12
C ALA A 205 -2.32 -42.10 -22.35
N HIS A 206 -3.48 -41.67 -22.85
CA HIS A 206 -3.59 -40.81 -24.02
C HIS A 206 -2.85 -39.48 -23.86
N PHE A 207 -2.88 -38.87 -22.65
CA PHE A 207 -2.12 -37.65 -22.37
C PHE A 207 -0.63 -37.83 -22.67
N PHE A 208 0.00 -38.93 -22.23
CA PHE A 208 1.44 -39.14 -22.44
C PHE A 208 1.77 -39.60 -23.87
N GLU A 209 0.85 -40.28 -24.55
CA GLU A 209 1.01 -40.62 -25.97
C GLU A 209 1.04 -39.37 -26.85
N LYS A 210 0.13 -38.43 -26.57
CA LYS A 210 0.02 -37.17 -27.31
C LYS A 210 1.15 -36.20 -26.97
N ASN A 211 1.51 -36.07 -25.70
CA ASN A 211 2.40 -35.02 -25.20
C ASN A 211 3.82 -35.54 -24.91
N ASN A 212 4.57 -35.87 -25.96
CA ASN A 212 5.93 -36.43 -25.86
C ASN A 212 7.06 -35.38 -25.89
N SER A 213 6.75 -34.13 -26.20
CA SER A 213 7.69 -33.00 -26.24
C SER A 213 7.36 -31.96 -25.17
N VAL A 214 8.34 -31.12 -24.83
CA VAL A 214 8.15 -29.96 -23.94
C VAL A 214 7.03 -29.06 -24.49
N PHE A 215 6.08 -28.69 -23.62
CA PHE A 215 4.95 -27.84 -24.03
C PHE A 215 5.44 -26.47 -24.53
N GLN A 216 4.88 -26.05 -25.66
CA GLN A 216 5.09 -24.72 -26.22
C GLN A 216 4.01 -23.75 -25.73
N PRO A 217 4.29 -22.44 -25.70
CA PRO A 217 3.23 -21.45 -25.49
C PRO A 217 2.16 -21.58 -26.57
N VAL A 218 0.91 -21.31 -26.20
CA VAL A 218 -0.23 -21.27 -27.14
C VAL A 218 -0.07 -20.09 -28.10
N GLY A 219 0.62 -19.02 -27.67
CA GLY A 219 0.89 -17.84 -28.47
C GLY A 219 -0.25 -16.84 -28.45
N LEU A 220 -0.91 -16.67 -27.30
CA LEU A 220 -1.93 -15.65 -27.15
C LEU A 220 -1.28 -14.25 -27.27
N LYS A 221 -2.06 -13.29 -27.76
CA LYS A 221 -1.62 -11.89 -27.80
C LYS A 221 -2.00 -11.22 -26.49
N HIS A 222 -1.01 -10.81 -25.73
CA HIS A 222 -1.19 -10.05 -24.50
C HIS A 222 -1.11 -8.55 -24.81
N VAL A 223 -2.06 -7.79 -24.25
CA VAL A 223 -2.06 -6.33 -24.36
C VAL A 223 -1.07 -5.78 -23.35
N ASN A 224 -0.20 -4.86 -23.78
CA ASN A 224 0.67 -4.15 -22.86
C ASN A 224 -0.15 -3.09 -22.09
N LEU A 225 -0.67 -3.48 -20.93
CA LEU A 225 -1.58 -2.66 -20.12
C LEU A 225 -0.93 -1.35 -19.68
N PHE A 226 0.35 -1.38 -19.28
CA PHE A 226 1.13 -0.18 -18.96
C PHE A 226 1.15 0.84 -20.09
N LYS A 227 1.38 0.39 -21.33
CA LYS A 227 1.38 1.26 -22.50
C LYS A 227 -0.02 1.80 -22.77
N ALA A 228 -1.04 0.94 -22.71
CA ALA A 228 -2.43 1.36 -22.93
C ALA A 228 -2.88 2.43 -21.92
N SER A 229 -2.58 2.24 -20.63
CA SER A 229 -2.87 3.23 -19.59
C SER A 229 -2.09 4.53 -19.77
N LYS A 230 -0.82 4.47 -20.16
CA LYS A 230 -0.02 5.67 -20.47
C LYS A 230 -0.55 6.44 -21.67
N GLU A 231 -0.99 5.76 -22.73
CA GLU A 231 -1.58 6.39 -23.91
C GLU A 231 -2.87 7.13 -23.56
N LEU A 232 -3.72 6.54 -22.71
CA LEU A 232 -4.92 7.20 -22.17
C LEU A 232 -4.59 8.39 -21.26
N ALA A 233 -3.54 8.30 -20.45
CA ALA A 233 -3.09 9.40 -19.60
C ALA A 233 -2.47 10.56 -20.41
N ALA A 234 -1.86 10.26 -21.56
CA ALA A 234 -1.24 11.22 -22.47
C ALA A 234 -2.25 11.89 -23.43
N ALA A 235 -3.46 11.35 -23.56
CA ALA A 235 -4.59 12.06 -24.18
C ALA A 235 -4.76 13.43 -23.51
N PRO A 236 -5.18 14.48 -24.24
CA PRO A 236 -4.99 15.87 -23.83
C PRO A 236 -5.84 16.23 -22.59
N LYS A 237 -5.35 15.90 -21.40
CA LYS A 237 -5.60 16.69 -20.20
C LYS A 237 -4.97 18.05 -20.49
N LYS A 238 -5.69 19.15 -20.21
CA LYS A 238 -5.07 20.48 -20.14
C LYS A 238 -3.85 20.33 -19.24
N LYS A 239 -2.65 20.21 -19.82
CA LYS A 239 -1.41 20.40 -19.07
C LYS A 239 -1.52 21.83 -18.57
N THR A 240 -1.86 21.99 -17.30
CA THR A 240 -1.41 23.13 -16.53
C THR A 240 0.12 23.02 -16.48
N SER A 241 0.77 23.31 -17.61
CA SER A 241 2.18 23.67 -17.60
C SER A 241 2.22 24.93 -16.76
N VAL A 242 2.63 24.79 -15.50
CA VAL A 242 2.88 25.93 -14.62
C VAL A 242 3.82 26.85 -15.40
N ASP A 243 3.34 28.06 -15.70
CA ASP A 243 4.11 28.99 -16.52
C ASP A 243 5.41 29.31 -15.76
N SER A 244 6.55 29.15 -16.42
CA SER A 244 7.86 29.55 -15.89
C SER A 244 7.88 30.99 -15.36
N LYS A 245 7.01 31.86 -15.88
CA LYS A 245 6.77 33.21 -15.39
C LYS A 245 6.06 33.23 -14.03
N GLU A 246 5.02 32.43 -13.86
CA GLU A 246 4.26 32.28 -12.62
C GLU A 246 5.14 31.74 -11.48
N ILE A 247 6.04 30.81 -11.77
CA ILE A 247 7.03 30.30 -10.80
C ILE A 247 7.95 31.44 -10.33
N LYS A 248 8.50 32.22 -11.25
CA LYS A 248 9.39 33.35 -10.91
C LYS A 248 8.66 34.42 -10.10
N GLU A 249 7.43 34.75 -10.47
CA GLU A 249 6.60 35.69 -9.73
C GLU A 249 6.30 35.18 -8.30
N THR A 250 6.00 33.90 -8.15
CA THR A 250 5.76 33.28 -6.83
C THR A 250 7.01 33.26 -5.97
N LEU A 251 8.17 32.86 -6.50
CA LEU A 251 9.45 32.91 -5.78
C LEU A 251 9.80 34.33 -5.33
N THR A 252 9.50 35.33 -6.16
CA THR A 252 9.69 36.74 -5.80
C THR A 252 8.80 37.14 -4.63
N LYS A 253 7.54 36.68 -4.60
CA LYS A 253 6.62 36.92 -3.48
C LYS A 253 7.01 36.21 -2.18
N LEU A 254 7.70 35.08 -2.26
CA LEU A 254 8.11 34.28 -1.11
C LEU A 254 9.46 34.68 -0.51
N LYS A 255 10.23 35.55 -1.17
CA LYS A 255 11.61 35.89 -0.79
C LYS A 255 11.77 36.36 0.67
N ASP A 256 10.80 37.12 1.16
CA ASP A 256 10.82 37.73 2.50
C ASP A 256 9.82 37.06 3.45
N VAL A 257 9.24 35.91 3.06
CA VAL A 257 8.28 35.17 3.90
C VAL A 257 9.06 34.29 4.89
N PRO A 258 8.87 34.48 6.21
CA PRO A 258 9.54 33.66 7.19
C PRO A 258 9.04 32.22 7.13
N PHE A 259 9.93 31.27 7.36
CA PHE A 259 9.64 29.85 7.35
C PHE A 259 9.95 29.22 8.71
N SER A 260 9.21 28.18 9.09
CA SER A 260 9.42 27.44 10.34
C SER A 260 9.06 25.97 10.14
N HIS A 261 9.96 25.08 10.53
CA HIS A 261 9.67 23.65 10.47
C HIS A 261 8.73 23.23 11.59
N LEU A 262 7.60 22.61 11.22
CA LEU A 262 6.57 22.13 12.14
C LEU A 262 6.57 20.60 12.36
N HIS A 263 7.39 19.86 11.61
CA HIS A 263 7.52 18.41 11.72
C HIS A 263 9.01 18.06 11.75
N ASN A 264 9.56 17.85 12.95
CA ASN A 264 10.95 17.46 13.14
C ASN A 264 11.06 16.32 14.17
N LYS A 265 11.93 15.36 13.89
CA LYS A 265 12.29 14.29 14.82
C LYS A 265 13.61 14.60 15.49
N THR A 266 13.65 14.53 16.80
CA THR A 266 14.88 14.64 17.59
C THR A 266 15.50 13.26 17.84
N GLN A 267 16.64 13.23 18.52
CA GLN A 267 17.31 12.00 19.00
C GLN A 267 16.41 11.09 19.86
N PHE A 268 15.27 11.59 20.34
CA PHE A 268 14.28 10.79 21.10
C PHE A 268 13.35 9.97 20.19
N SER A 269 13.40 10.18 18.87
CA SER A 269 12.92 9.22 17.87
C SER A 269 14.00 8.15 17.62
N VAL A 270 14.11 7.21 18.56
CA VAL A 270 15.15 6.18 18.60
C VAL A 270 15.20 5.38 17.28
N LEU A 271 16.41 5.18 16.75
CA LEU A 271 16.72 4.55 15.46
C LEU A 271 16.20 5.28 14.20
N GLN A 272 15.51 6.41 14.35
CA GLN A 272 14.95 7.18 13.23
C GLN A 272 15.58 8.56 13.05
N SER A 273 16.10 9.17 14.11
CA SER A 273 16.74 10.48 14.04
C SER A 273 17.96 10.59 14.95
N THR A 274 18.92 11.40 14.51
CA THR A 274 20.16 11.75 15.24
C THR A 274 20.21 13.23 15.62
N ILE A 275 19.13 13.99 15.41
CA ILE A 275 19.10 15.44 15.63
C ILE A 275 19.05 15.73 17.13
N GLN A 276 20.12 16.31 17.67
CA GLN A 276 20.14 16.75 19.07
C GLN A 276 19.29 18.01 19.26
N VAL A 277 18.54 18.08 20.36
CA VAL A 277 17.63 19.20 20.69
C VAL A 277 18.32 20.56 20.57
N ASN A 278 19.50 20.73 21.16
CA ASN A 278 20.24 22.01 21.11
C ASN A 278 20.67 22.38 19.69
N ASN A 279 21.05 21.39 18.88
CA ASN A 279 21.47 21.62 17.50
C ASN A 279 20.30 22.02 16.60
N LEU A 280 19.10 21.47 16.85
CA LEU A 280 17.87 21.86 16.14
C LEU A 280 17.54 23.33 16.41
N ILE A 281 17.54 23.75 17.68
CA ILE A 281 17.25 25.13 18.07
C ILE A 281 18.31 26.07 17.48
N LYS A 282 19.59 25.74 17.64
CA LYS A 282 20.69 26.54 17.08
C LYS A 282 20.53 26.72 15.57
N LYS A 283 20.27 25.64 14.83
CA LYS A 283 20.11 25.69 13.38
C LYS A 283 18.90 26.54 12.98
N ALA A 284 17.78 26.43 13.68
CA ALA A 284 16.60 27.25 13.41
C ALA A 284 16.88 28.75 13.62
N VAL A 285 17.65 29.11 14.66
CA VAL A 285 18.09 30.49 14.92
C VAL A 285 19.07 30.97 13.85
N ASP A 286 20.05 30.15 13.49
CA ASP A 286 21.05 30.47 12.45
C ASP A 286 20.39 30.74 11.08
N GLU A 287 19.27 30.08 10.79
CA GLU A 287 18.47 30.26 9.57
C GLU A 287 17.36 31.33 9.70
N GLY A 288 17.28 32.04 10.83
CA GLY A 288 16.30 33.11 11.05
C GLY A 288 14.84 32.64 11.16
N MET A 289 14.61 31.41 11.59
CA MET A 289 13.25 30.88 11.77
C MET A 289 12.60 31.46 13.04
N PRO A 290 11.38 32.02 12.98
CA PRO A 290 10.70 32.55 14.17
C PRO A 290 10.20 31.46 15.12
N ALA A 291 10.02 30.24 14.63
CA ALA A 291 9.56 29.10 15.41
C ALA A 291 10.22 27.79 14.94
N VAL A 292 10.19 26.78 15.81
CA VAL A 292 10.52 25.40 15.44
C VAL A 292 9.70 24.45 16.28
N ALA A 293 9.22 23.36 15.68
CA ALA A 293 8.49 22.31 16.39
C ALA A 293 9.29 21.02 16.53
N ILE A 294 8.95 20.23 17.54
CA ILE A 294 9.32 18.81 17.63
C ILE A 294 8.07 17.94 17.53
N SER A 295 8.20 16.79 16.90
CA SER A 295 7.14 15.79 16.74
C SER A 295 7.80 14.41 16.65
N ASP A 296 8.36 13.97 17.79
CA ASP A 296 9.04 12.68 17.88
C ASP A 296 8.06 11.51 17.67
N SER A 297 8.58 10.41 17.14
CA SER A 297 7.76 9.26 16.77
C SER A 297 7.20 8.52 17.98
N GLY A 298 5.89 8.66 18.15
CA GLY A 298 5.07 7.98 19.15
C GLY A 298 5.38 8.35 20.60
N ASN A 299 6.20 9.39 20.86
CA ASN A 299 6.60 9.75 22.20
C ASN A 299 6.87 11.25 22.38
N MET A 300 6.82 11.72 23.63
CA MET A 300 7.07 13.11 24.01
C MET A 300 8.29 13.26 24.94
N MET A 301 9.24 12.33 24.92
CA MET A 301 10.37 12.31 25.87
C MET A 301 11.27 13.55 25.73
N ALA A 302 11.36 14.13 24.53
CA ALA A 302 12.13 15.34 24.27
C ALA A 302 11.49 16.64 24.81
N ALA A 303 10.19 16.62 25.14
CA ALA A 303 9.40 17.85 25.33
C ALA A 303 10.00 18.80 26.39
N PHE A 304 10.38 18.25 27.55
CA PHE A 304 10.99 19.04 28.62
C PHE A 304 12.34 19.63 28.20
N HIS A 305 13.24 18.80 27.67
CA HIS A 305 14.57 19.23 27.22
C HIS A 305 14.50 20.27 26.10
N PHE A 306 13.54 20.14 25.20
CA PHE A 306 13.32 21.06 24.08
C PHE A 306 12.84 22.44 24.55
N ILE A 307 11.84 22.45 25.44
CA ILE A 307 11.35 23.69 26.05
C ILE A 307 12.47 24.35 26.86
N GLU A 308 13.14 23.62 27.75
CA GLU A 308 14.24 24.14 28.56
C GLU A 308 15.34 24.79 27.70
N ALA A 309 15.78 24.12 26.64
CA ALA A 309 16.80 24.62 25.73
C ALA A 309 16.36 25.91 25.01
N ALA A 310 15.12 25.96 24.51
CA ALA A 310 14.61 27.13 23.80
C ALA A 310 14.42 28.33 24.73
N TYR A 311 13.92 28.11 25.95
CA TYR A 311 13.79 29.17 26.95
C TYR A 311 15.15 29.68 27.41
N LYS A 312 16.14 28.79 27.61
CA LYS A 312 17.52 29.20 27.93
C LYS A 312 18.13 30.08 26.83
N HIS A 313 17.93 29.71 25.56
CA HIS A 313 18.35 30.54 24.42
C HIS A 313 17.68 31.92 24.47
N ASN A 314 16.35 31.96 24.61
CA ASN A 314 15.59 33.21 24.66
C ASN A 314 15.99 34.11 25.85
N SER A 315 16.25 33.53 27.02
CA SER A 315 16.73 34.27 28.19
C SER A 315 18.14 34.84 27.98
N SER A 316 19.03 34.14 27.26
CA SER A 316 20.35 34.70 26.94
C SER A 316 20.27 35.94 26.05
N ILE A 317 19.32 35.97 25.11
CA ILE A 317 19.04 37.15 24.28
C ILE A 317 18.48 38.30 25.13
N GLU A 318 17.61 38.00 26.09
CA GLU A 318 17.07 39.01 27.01
C GLU A 318 18.17 39.61 27.89
N SER A 319 19.10 38.80 28.39
CA SER A 319 20.28 39.26 29.12
C SER A 319 21.18 40.14 28.26
N GLU A 320 21.49 39.74 27.02
CA GLU A 320 22.29 40.55 26.09
C GLU A 320 21.64 41.91 25.80
N ILE A 321 20.32 41.93 25.59
CA ILE A 321 19.56 43.19 25.41
C ILE A 321 19.65 44.07 26.66
N GLN A 322 19.55 43.48 27.84
CA GLN A 322 19.58 44.22 29.11
C GLN A 322 20.98 44.80 29.38
N GLU A 323 22.04 44.03 29.14
CA GLU A 323 23.43 44.50 29.26
C GLU A 323 23.71 45.67 28.31
N LEU A 324 23.26 45.58 27.05
CA LEU A 324 23.41 46.66 26.08
C LEU A 324 22.56 47.90 26.40
N LYS A 325 21.44 47.73 27.12
CA LYS A 325 20.63 48.85 27.64
C LYS A 325 21.36 49.57 28.77
N GLU A 326 22.00 48.81 29.66
CA GLU A 326 22.76 49.37 30.79
C GLU A 326 24.06 50.05 30.35
N SER A 327 24.70 49.59 29.27
CA SER A 327 25.89 50.22 28.68
C SER A 327 25.58 51.41 27.75
N GLU A 328 24.30 51.75 27.53
CA GLU A 328 23.85 52.75 26.54
C GLU A 328 24.29 52.46 25.09
N GLU A 329 24.64 51.20 24.77
CA GLU A 329 25.11 50.79 23.44
C GLU A 329 23.98 50.25 22.53
N ILE A 330 22.75 50.16 23.05
CA ILE A 330 21.62 49.62 22.29
C ILE A 330 20.97 50.68 21.37
N THR A 331 20.75 50.30 20.12
CA THR A 331 19.90 51.04 19.18
C THR A 331 18.57 50.31 18.97
N PRO A 332 17.47 51.00 18.60
CA PRO A 332 16.20 50.34 18.30
C PRO A 332 16.33 49.26 17.21
N GLN A 333 17.20 49.48 16.22
CA GLN A 333 17.48 48.50 15.18
C GLN A 333 18.17 47.26 15.76
N LYS A 334 19.20 47.45 16.61
CA LYS A 334 19.91 46.33 17.24
C LYS A 334 19.03 45.53 18.19
N GLU A 335 18.16 46.21 18.95
CA GLU A 335 17.20 45.53 19.82
C GLU A 335 16.23 44.65 19.01
N ASN A 336 15.76 45.13 17.86
CA ASN A 336 14.89 44.36 16.97
C ASN A 336 15.63 43.16 16.35
N GLU A 337 16.88 43.34 15.91
CA GLU A 337 17.72 42.25 15.39
C GLU A 337 17.95 41.15 16.44
N LEU A 338 18.18 41.53 17.70
CA LEU A 338 18.34 40.57 18.80
C LEU A 338 17.02 39.86 19.12
N LYS A 339 15.91 40.61 19.22
CA LYS A 339 14.57 40.04 19.44
C LYS A 339 14.17 39.06 18.34
N ALA A 340 14.58 39.32 17.09
CA ALA A 340 14.32 38.42 15.95
C ALA A 340 15.06 37.07 16.07
N LYS A 341 16.11 36.97 16.92
CA LYS A 341 16.79 35.70 17.21
C LYS A 341 16.08 34.86 18.28
N LYS A 342 15.03 35.38 18.93
CA LYS A 342 14.20 34.58 19.83
C LYS A 342 13.38 33.60 19.01
N ILE A 343 13.18 32.41 19.56
CA ILE A 343 12.45 31.33 18.91
C ILE A 343 11.22 30.94 19.71
N LEU A 344 10.10 30.67 19.02
CA LEU A 344 8.93 30.04 19.59
C LEU A 344 9.07 28.51 19.51
N PRO A 345 9.28 27.81 20.65
CA PRO A 345 9.27 26.35 20.65
C PRO A 345 7.83 25.82 20.59
N ILE A 346 7.58 24.88 19.68
CA ILE A 346 6.28 24.20 19.53
C ILE A 346 6.45 22.72 19.87
N VAL A 347 5.65 22.21 20.81
CA VAL A 347 5.71 20.80 21.22
C VAL A 347 4.65 20.01 20.48
N GLY A 348 5.02 18.84 19.99
CA GLY A 348 4.15 17.90 19.30
C GLY A 348 4.60 16.46 19.48
N CYS A 349 3.89 15.57 18.80
CA CYS A 349 4.16 14.13 18.73
C CYS A 349 3.68 13.61 17.38
N GLU A 350 4.47 12.77 16.71
CA GLU A 350 4.00 12.01 15.54
C GLU A 350 3.40 10.70 16.03
N PHE A 351 2.07 10.65 16.17
CA PHE A 351 1.38 9.47 16.65
C PHE A 351 1.21 8.40 15.57
N HIS A 352 1.18 7.15 16.02
CA HIS A 352 0.73 6.02 15.22
C HIS A 352 -0.79 5.82 15.40
N VAL A 353 -1.58 6.16 14.39
CA VAL A 353 -3.05 6.09 14.43
C VAL A 353 -3.51 4.82 13.73
N CYS A 354 -3.87 3.80 14.50
CA CYS A 354 -4.34 2.50 14.02
C CYS A 354 -5.87 2.42 13.98
N HIS A 355 -6.40 1.31 13.46
CA HIS A 355 -7.85 1.09 13.40
C HIS A 355 -8.45 0.90 14.80
N ASP A 356 -7.86 0.02 15.60
CA ASP A 356 -8.24 -0.24 16.98
C ASP A 356 -6.98 -0.48 17.83
N ARG A 357 -6.75 0.40 18.82
CA ARG A 357 -5.55 0.30 19.65
C ARG A 357 -5.57 -0.93 20.57
N MET A 358 -6.76 -1.47 20.86
CA MET A 358 -6.96 -2.62 21.74
C MET A 358 -6.73 -3.95 21.02
N ASP A 359 -6.85 -3.98 19.69
CA ASP A 359 -6.62 -5.20 18.92
C ASP A 359 -5.11 -5.45 18.71
N LYS A 360 -4.67 -6.64 19.15
CA LYS A 360 -3.29 -7.14 19.03
C LYS A 360 -3.25 -8.50 18.32
N SER A 361 -4.37 -8.94 17.74
CA SER A 361 -4.50 -10.22 17.03
C SER A 361 -3.78 -10.22 15.67
N TYR A 362 -3.56 -9.03 15.09
CA TYR A 362 -2.78 -8.85 13.87
C TYR A 362 -1.94 -7.58 13.95
N LYS A 363 -1.00 -7.44 13.01
CA LYS A 363 -0.11 -6.29 12.95
C LYS A 363 -0.76 -5.12 12.23
N ASP A 364 -1.21 -4.15 13.02
CA ASP A 364 -1.57 -2.80 12.57
C ASP A 364 -0.70 -1.79 13.33
N ASN A 365 0.28 -1.19 12.65
CA ASN A 365 1.13 -0.16 13.25
C ASN A 365 0.55 1.26 13.07
N GLY A 366 -0.60 1.40 12.42
CA GLY A 366 -1.24 2.68 12.15
C GLY A 366 -0.48 3.59 11.19
N TYR A 367 -1.11 4.72 10.91
CA TYR A 367 -0.56 5.82 10.13
C TYR A 367 0.24 6.79 11.02
N GLN A 368 1.29 7.39 10.47
CA GLN A 368 2.10 8.38 11.20
C GLN A 368 1.54 9.78 10.97
N ILE A 369 1.00 10.37 12.05
CA ILE A 369 0.29 11.65 11.98
C ILE A 369 0.88 12.62 13.02
N PRO A 370 1.44 13.76 12.59
CA PRO A 370 1.92 14.82 13.49
C PRO A 370 0.76 15.58 14.14
N PHE A 371 0.84 15.66 15.47
CA PHE A 371 -0.05 16.43 16.33
C PHE A 371 0.78 17.50 17.04
N LEU A 372 0.31 18.74 17.09
CA LEU A 372 0.98 19.89 17.69
C LEU A 372 0.11 20.51 18.77
N ALA A 373 0.70 20.88 19.90
CA ALA A 373 0.01 21.58 20.96
C ALA A 373 -0.15 23.07 20.60
N LYS A 374 -1.39 23.55 20.52
CA LYS A 374 -1.69 24.98 20.30
C LYS A 374 -1.34 25.82 21.53
N ASN A 375 -1.53 25.25 22.72
CA ASN A 375 -1.28 25.87 24.01
C ASN A 375 -1.04 24.82 25.10
N LYS A 376 -1.00 25.26 26.37
CA LYS A 376 -0.77 24.37 27.53
C LYS A 376 -1.82 23.26 27.66
N ASN A 377 -3.09 23.53 27.34
CA ASN A 377 -4.15 22.51 27.37
C ASN A 377 -3.91 21.46 26.28
N GLY A 378 -3.60 21.90 25.06
CA GLY A 378 -3.19 21.00 23.98
C GLY A 378 -2.01 20.11 24.36
N TYR A 379 -1.00 20.65 25.04
CA TYR A 379 0.12 19.86 25.57
C TYR A 379 -0.34 18.78 26.56
N GLN A 380 -1.26 19.08 27.48
CA GLN A 380 -1.83 18.07 28.39
C GLN A 380 -2.58 16.98 27.63
N ASN A 381 -3.34 17.35 26.59
CA ASN A 381 -4.03 16.40 25.72
C ASN A 381 -3.07 15.47 24.99
N LEU A 382 -1.97 16.00 24.44
CA LEU A 382 -0.92 15.17 23.81
C LEU A 382 -0.28 14.19 24.80
N ILE A 383 -0.07 14.59 26.07
CA ILE A 383 0.44 13.68 27.11
C ILE A 383 -0.53 12.52 27.33
N GLN A 384 -1.84 12.78 27.40
CA GLN A 384 -2.84 11.73 27.59
C GLN A 384 -2.86 10.76 26.42
N LEU A 385 -2.84 11.26 25.18
CA LEU A 385 -2.75 10.43 23.98
C LEU A 385 -1.46 9.59 23.94
N CYS A 386 -0.32 10.20 24.27
CA CYS A 386 0.96 9.51 24.36
C CYS A 386 0.92 8.40 25.41
N SER A 387 0.38 8.68 26.60
CA SER A 387 0.25 7.71 27.68
C SER A 387 -0.63 6.53 27.26
N ALA A 388 -1.81 6.80 26.68
CA ALA A 388 -2.71 5.76 26.20
C ALA A 388 -2.06 4.88 25.12
N GLY A 389 -1.26 5.49 24.23
CA GLY A 389 -0.49 4.76 23.22
C GLY A 389 0.48 3.75 23.81
N PHE A 390 1.14 4.07 24.94
CA PHE A 390 2.04 3.16 25.63
C PHE A 390 1.34 2.17 26.57
N VAL A 391 0.31 2.61 27.30
CA VAL A 391 -0.35 1.80 28.34
C VAL A 391 -1.35 0.82 27.74
N GLU A 392 -2.15 1.27 26.78
CA GLU A 392 -3.25 0.50 26.20
C GLU A 392 -2.84 -0.03 24.82
N GLY A 393 -2.40 0.88 23.97
CA GLY A 393 -2.24 0.65 22.53
C GLY A 393 -0.92 0.01 22.10
N PHE A 394 0.01 -0.23 23.03
CA PHE A 394 1.34 -0.69 22.67
C PHE A 394 1.30 -2.10 22.08
N TYR A 395 1.84 -2.23 20.87
CA TYR A 395 2.06 -3.49 20.18
C TYR A 395 3.54 -3.57 19.74
N TYR A 396 3.86 -3.26 18.47
CA TYR A 396 5.26 -3.01 18.07
C TYR A 396 5.67 -1.55 18.25
N VAL A 397 4.69 -0.65 18.24
CA VAL A 397 4.81 0.80 18.43
C VAL A 397 3.68 1.25 19.38
N PRO A 398 3.79 2.39 20.06
CA PRO A 398 2.68 2.96 20.83
C PRO A 398 1.63 3.52 19.87
N ARG A 399 0.40 2.98 19.91
CA ARG A 399 -0.67 3.30 18.96
C ARG A 399 -1.87 3.96 19.63
N ILE A 400 -2.46 4.95 18.98
CA ILE A 400 -3.77 5.50 19.33
C ILE A 400 -4.76 5.19 18.21
N ASP A 401 -6.04 5.51 18.40
CA ASP A 401 -7.09 5.25 17.42
C ASP A 401 -8.10 6.41 17.33
N GLN A 402 -9.02 6.29 16.38
CA GLN A 402 -10.09 7.27 16.15
C GLN A 402 -11.12 7.35 17.29
N ASN A 403 -11.10 6.43 18.26
CA ASN A 403 -12.02 6.45 19.39
C ASN A 403 -11.50 7.34 20.53
N ILE A 404 -10.18 7.38 20.75
CA ILE A 404 -9.56 8.19 21.81
C ILE A 404 -9.21 9.61 21.35
N ILE A 405 -8.87 9.82 20.06
CA ILE A 405 -8.55 11.15 19.52
C ILE A 405 -9.63 12.20 19.83
N PRO A 406 -10.94 11.96 19.61
CA PRO A 406 -11.98 12.95 19.88
C PRO A 406 -12.08 13.38 21.35
N GLN A 407 -11.61 12.54 22.28
CA GLN A 407 -11.67 12.82 23.72
C GLN A 407 -10.61 13.84 24.15
N PHE A 408 -9.54 14.00 23.36
CA PHE A 408 -8.39 14.87 23.65
C PHE A 408 -8.07 15.82 22.48
N LYS A 409 -9.07 16.19 21.67
CA LYS A 409 -8.87 17.01 20.47
C LYS A 409 -8.72 18.51 20.72
N GLU A 410 -9.25 19.00 21.83
CA GLU A 410 -9.27 20.44 22.12
C GLU A 410 -7.84 21.01 22.18
N ASP A 411 -7.62 22.18 21.58
CA ASP A 411 -6.32 22.86 21.54
C ASP A 411 -5.17 22.06 20.89
N VAL A 412 -5.48 21.07 20.06
CA VAL A 412 -4.52 20.31 19.27
C VAL A 412 -4.64 20.70 17.79
N ILE A 413 -3.51 20.79 17.10
CA ILE A 413 -3.44 20.97 15.64
C ILE A 413 -2.95 19.66 15.04
N VAL A 414 -3.62 19.18 14.01
CA VAL A 414 -3.26 17.95 13.29
C VAL A 414 -3.03 18.25 11.82
N THR A 415 -2.12 17.50 11.20
CA THR A 415 -1.87 17.57 9.75
C THR A 415 -2.23 16.24 9.10
N THR A 416 -2.34 16.20 7.77
CA THR A 416 -2.56 14.95 7.03
C THR A 416 -1.40 13.95 7.14
N GLY A 417 -0.26 14.39 7.68
CA GLY A 417 0.96 13.60 7.83
C GLY A 417 1.89 13.68 6.62
N GLY A 418 3.04 13.03 6.77
CA GLY A 418 3.98 12.86 5.67
C GLY A 418 3.59 11.69 4.77
N PHE A 419 4.58 11.09 4.09
CA PHE A 419 4.35 9.93 3.24
C PHE A 419 3.63 8.77 3.95
N TYR A 420 3.88 8.58 5.25
CA TYR A 420 3.25 7.55 6.08
C TYR A 420 1.95 7.99 6.77
N GLY A 421 1.43 9.18 6.45
CA GLY A 421 0.14 9.66 6.93
C GLY A 421 -1.03 8.92 6.30
N GLN A 422 -2.20 9.02 6.92
CA GLN A 422 -3.41 8.32 6.48
C GLN A 422 -3.81 8.72 5.05
N ILE A 423 -3.95 10.02 4.79
CA ILE A 423 -4.47 10.51 3.51
C ILE A 423 -3.52 10.16 2.36
N PRO A 424 -2.19 10.43 2.43
CA PRO A 424 -1.28 10.03 1.36
C PRO A 424 -1.24 8.52 1.12
N GLN A 425 -1.27 7.70 2.18
CA GLN A 425 -1.31 6.25 2.02
C GLN A 425 -2.62 5.77 1.36
N MET A 426 -3.76 6.35 1.71
CA MET A 426 -5.03 6.00 1.09
C MET A 426 -5.07 6.40 -0.39
N ILE A 427 -4.54 7.57 -0.77
CA ILE A 427 -4.41 7.94 -2.19
C ILE A 427 -3.60 6.88 -2.96
N LEU A 428 -2.49 6.44 -2.39
CA LEU A 428 -1.59 5.49 -3.04
C LEU A 428 -2.15 4.06 -3.11
N ASN A 429 -2.88 3.63 -2.07
CA ASN A 429 -3.21 2.22 -1.84
C ASN A 429 -4.71 1.90 -1.93
N GLU A 430 -5.57 2.91 -1.91
CA GLU A 430 -7.03 2.75 -1.90
C GLU A 430 -7.78 3.63 -2.90
N GLY A 431 -7.17 4.69 -3.42
CA GLY A 431 -7.77 5.64 -4.37
C GLY A 431 -8.07 7.01 -3.76
N GLU A 432 -8.22 8.03 -4.61
CA GLU A 432 -8.45 9.43 -4.20
C GLU A 432 -9.82 9.59 -3.52
N SER A 433 -10.86 8.95 -4.07
CA SER A 433 -12.22 9.02 -3.51
C SER A 433 -12.27 8.59 -2.04
N LYS A 434 -11.63 7.47 -1.70
CA LYS A 434 -11.55 6.99 -0.30
C LYS A 434 -10.70 7.88 0.59
N ALA A 435 -9.62 8.43 0.05
CA ALA A 435 -8.79 9.37 0.79
C ALA A 435 -9.55 10.67 1.10
N GLU A 436 -10.38 11.15 0.18
CA GLU A 436 -11.25 12.30 0.37
C GLU A 436 -12.30 12.04 1.46
N GLU A 437 -12.95 10.87 1.46
CA GLU A 437 -13.86 10.46 2.54
C GLU A 437 -13.16 10.48 3.91
N ALA A 438 -11.96 9.92 4.00
CA ALA A 438 -11.17 9.93 5.23
C ALA A 438 -10.76 11.35 5.65
N PHE A 439 -10.43 12.22 4.69
CA PHE A 439 -10.08 13.61 4.96
C PHE A 439 -11.24 14.37 5.61
N PHE A 440 -12.47 14.19 5.12
CA PHE A 440 -13.66 14.79 5.74
C PHE A 440 -13.92 14.28 7.16
N VAL A 441 -13.61 13.01 7.44
CA VAL A 441 -13.71 12.47 8.80
C VAL A 441 -12.70 13.15 9.72
N VAL A 442 -11.44 13.32 9.28
CA VAL A 442 -10.41 14.01 10.06
C VAL A 442 -10.83 15.46 10.34
N GLU A 443 -11.32 16.19 9.34
CA GLU A 443 -11.78 17.59 9.47
C GLU A 443 -12.91 17.76 10.50
N ARG A 444 -13.77 16.75 10.66
CA ARG A 444 -14.88 16.79 11.64
C ARG A 444 -14.48 16.31 13.03
N THR A 445 -13.41 15.53 13.11
CA THR A 445 -13.01 14.83 14.33
C THR A 445 -12.00 15.60 15.16
N VAL A 446 -11.15 16.39 14.50
CA VAL A 446 -10.13 17.26 15.10
C VAL A 446 -10.42 18.70 14.72
#